data_AF-A0A959Y8Z6-F1
#
_entry.id   AF-A0A959Y8Z6-F1
#
_cell.length_a   1.000
_cell.length_b   1.000
_cell.length_c   1.000
_cell.angle_alpha   90.00
_cell.angle_beta   90.00
_cell.angle_gamma   90.00
#
_symmetry.space_group_name_H-M   'P 1'
#
loop_
_entity.id
_entity.type
_entity.pdbx_description
1 polymer ?
#
loop_
_entity_poly.entity_id
_entity_poly.type
_entity_poly.pdbx_seq_one_letter_code
_entity_poly.pdbx_strand_id
1 'polypeptide(L)'
;RLKDLAREAEQRLLELGSKREMGPWLERLEAVQQEIDHQHNWEGLGIFIGRDLTEVVRFPFPVEDRTVLDETFATRELVRARLGSVDYHVLVLSRDKAHLFHAVDDRLLGELKGGFPFENKYWTSNADLVTTSKGQDNQARQYYLALHRAVQEKVGDHARVVVACTGEHHTPYLEAAGNSAIYIGHLDGNHER
;
A
#
# COMPACT_ATOMS: atom_id res chain seq x y z
N ARG A 1 24.21 -4.93 8.26
CA ARG A 1 22.74 -5.12 8.32
C ARG A 1 22.39 -6.42 9.04
N LEU A 2 22.40 -7.59 8.40
CA LEU A 2 22.01 -8.84 9.09
C LEU A 2 22.84 -9.13 10.36
N LYS A 3 24.17 -8.95 10.30
CA LYS A 3 25.05 -9.12 11.48
C LYS A 3 24.71 -8.17 12.62
N ASP A 4 24.23 -6.96 12.30
CA ASP A 4 23.88 -5.95 13.30
C ASP A 4 22.54 -6.29 13.95
N LEU A 5 21.55 -6.72 13.15
CA LEU A 5 20.25 -7.20 13.64
C LEU A 5 20.37 -8.47 14.50
N ALA A 6 21.25 -9.40 14.13
CA ALA A 6 21.49 -10.58 14.95
C ALA A 6 22.14 -10.22 16.28
N ARG A 7 23.12 -9.30 16.30
CA ARG A 7 23.72 -8.82 17.54
C ARG A 7 22.68 -8.15 18.45
N GLU A 8 21.77 -7.37 17.87
CA GLU A 8 20.65 -6.79 18.60
C GLU A 8 19.72 -7.88 19.18
N ALA A 9 19.40 -8.93 18.40
CA ALA A 9 18.60 -10.05 18.86
C ALA A 9 19.27 -10.82 20.01
N GLU A 10 20.57 -11.08 19.91
CA GLU A 10 21.37 -11.70 20.98
C GLU A 10 21.32 -10.88 22.26
N GLN A 11 21.52 -9.56 22.16
CA GLN A 11 21.46 -8.66 23.31
C GLN A 11 20.07 -8.70 23.98
N ARG A 12 19.00 -8.57 23.20
CA ARG A 12 17.62 -8.59 23.72
C ARG A 12 17.24 -9.93 24.33
N LEU A 13 17.71 -11.05 23.77
CA LEU A 13 17.51 -12.38 24.38
C LEU A 13 18.19 -12.45 25.76
N LEU A 14 19.43 -11.99 25.86
CA LEU A 14 20.19 -12.00 27.13
C LEU A 14 19.64 -11.03 28.19
N GLU A 15 18.82 -10.06 27.80
CA GLU A 15 18.06 -9.21 28.73
C GLU A 15 16.88 -9.96 29.38
N LEU A 16 16.35 -11.01 28.73
CA LEU A 16 15.24 -11.82 29.27
C LEU A 16 15.69 -12.93 30.22
N GLY A 17 16.94 -13.38 30.13
CA GLY A 17 17.39 -14.53 30.91
C GLY A 17 18.88 -14.82 30.75
N SER A 18 19.35 -15.79 31.52
CA SER A 18 20.76 -16.17 31.49
C SER A 18 21.15 -16.77 30.13
N LYS A 19 22.44 -16.70 29.80
CA LYS A 19 23.00 -17.32 28.59
C LYS A 19 22.69 -18.82 28.50
N ARG A 20 22.57 -19.51 29.63
CA ARG A 20 22.20 -20.93 29.68
C ARG A 20 20.75 -21.16 29.28
N GLU A 21 19.84 -20.30 29.73
CA GLU A 21 18.41 -20.40 29.41
C GLU A 21 18.17 -20.01 27.95
N MET A 22 18.84 -18.99 27.45
CA MET A 22 18.67 -18.50 26.07
C MET A 22 19.53 -19.24 25.03
N GLY A 23 20.46 -20.09 25.48
CA GLY A 23 21.40 -20.85 24.65
C GLY A 23 20.77 -21.49 23.41
N PRO A 24 19.63 -22.23 23.53
CA PRO A 24 19.01 -22.87 22.38
C PRO A 24 18.55 -21.91 21.27
N TRP A 25 18.20 -20.66 21.59
CA TRP A 25 17.84 -19.65 20.59
C TRP A 25 19.08 -19.01 19.97
N LEU A 26 20.10 -18.73 20.80
CA LEU A 26 21.37 -18.15 20.35
C LEU A 26 22.10 -19.09 19.38
N GLU A 27 22.17 -20.38 19.71
CA GLU A 27 22.79 -21.40 18.84
C GLU A 27 22.08 -21.50 17.49
N ARG A 28 20.74 -21.46 17.48
CA ARG A 28 19.95 -21.51 16.24
C ARG A 28 20.09 -20.23 15.41
N LEU A 29 20.17 -19.08 16.05
CA LEU A 29 20.43 -17.81 15.37
C LEU A 29 21.80 -17.84 14.68
N GLU A 30 22.84 -18.28 15.39
CA GLU A 30 24.20 -18.40 14.86
C GLU A 30 24.26 -19.39 13.69
N ALA A 31 23.63 -20.57 13.83
CA ALA A 31 23.57 -21.57 12.77
C ALA A 31 22.94 -21.01 11.49
N VAL A 32 21.78 -20.34 11.60
CA VAL A 32 21.10 -19.73 10.46
C VAL A 32 21.97 -18.68 9.78
N GLN A 33 22.68 -17.84 10.56
CA GLN A 33 23.57 -16.83 9.98
C GLN A 33 24.69 -17.41 9.13
N GLN A 34 25.20 -18.59 9.49
CA GLN A 34 26.26 -19.27 8.73
C GLN A 34 25.74 -19.92 7.45
N GLU A 35 24.48 -20.33 7.42
CA GLU A 35 23.84 -21.00 6.27
C GLU A 35 23.32 -20.03 5.20
N ILE A 36 23.15 -18.74 5.52
CA ILE A 36 22.59 -17.76 4.59
C ILE A 36 23.59 -17.45 3.47
N ASP A 37 23.30 -17.98 2.28
CA ASP A 37 23.94 -17.56 1.04
C ASP A 37 23.44 -16.16 0.61
N HIS A 38 24.41 -15.25 0.43
CA HIS A 38 24.22 -13.87 -0.01
C HIS A 38 24.31 -13.68 -1.54
N GLN A 39 24.60 -14.73 -2.31
CA GLN A 39 24.86 -14.63 -3.75
C GLN A 39 23.60 -14.52 -4.63
N HIS A 40 22.41 -14.71 -4.05
CA HIS A 40 21.15 -14.64 -4.78
C HIS A 40 20.45 -13.27 -4.61
N ASN A 41 19.97 -12.69 -5.72
CA ASN A 41 19.27 -11.39 -5.81
C ASN A 41 17.88 -11.43 -5.15
N TRP A 42 17.83 -11.44 -3.82
CA TRP A 42 16.61 -11.28 -3.04
C TRP A 42 16.57 -9.88 -2.42
N GLU A 43 15.41 -9.22 -2.47
CA GLU A 43 15.26 -7.87 -1.95
C GLU A 43 15.10 -7.83 -0.42
N GLY A 44 14.58 -8.91 0.20
CA GLY A 44 14.39 -9.00 1.65
C GLY A 44 14.59 -10.40 2.24
N LEU A 45 14.82 -10.46 3.57
CA LEU A 45 15.07 -11.68 4.32
C LEU A 45 14.41 -11.60 5.70
N GLY A 46 13.73 -12.67 6.13
CA GLY A 46 13.21 -12.85 7.49
C GLY A 46 13.71 -14.14 8.11
N ILE A 47 14.10 -14.07 9.38
CA ILE A 47 14.50 -15.23 10.19
C ILE A 47 13.53 -15.34 11.36
N PHE A 48 12.89 -16.49 11.52
CA PHE A 48 11.89 -16.75 12.54
C PHE A 48 12.35 -17.91 13.41
N ILE A 49 12.61 -17.65 14.70
CA ILE A 49 13.05 -18.66 15.66
C ILE A 49 12.07 -18.70 16.83
N GLY A 50 11.33 -19.80 16.93
CA GLY A 50 10.40 -20.09 18.03
C GLY A 50 10.93 -21.20 18.93
N ARG A 51 10.07 -21.78 19.78
CA ARG A 51 10.46 -22.93 20.61
C ARG A 51 10.87 -24.13 19.75
N ASP A 52 10.01 -24.53 18.82
CA ASP A 52 10.16 -25.74 18.01
C ASP A 52 10.26 -25.44 16.50
N LEU A 53 10.51 -24.18 16.15
CA LEU A 53 10.55 -23.70 14.76
C LEU A 53 11.79 -22.85 14.51
N THR A 54 12.43 -23.07 13.36
CA THR A 54 13.44 -22.17 12.80
C THR A 54 13.24 -22.11 11.31
N GLU A 55 12.83 -20.95 10.80
CA GLU A 55 12.49 -20.75 9.40
C GLU A 55 13.19 -19.52 8.84
N VAL A 56 13.67 -19.65 7.61
CA VAL A 56 14.28 -18.56 6.85
C VAL A 56 13.40 -18.30 5.64
N VAL A 57 12.78 -17.13 5.59
CA VAL A 57 11.90 -16.73 4.50
C VAL A 57 12.56 -15.62 3.70
N ARG A 58 12.58 -15.80 2.39
CA ARG A 58 13.10 -14.81 1.44
C ARG A 58 11.92 -14.05 0.85
N PHE A 59 12.04 -12.73 0.77
CA PHE A 59 10.99 -11.85 0.26
C PHE A 59 11.35 -11.29 -1.12
N PRO A 60 10.39 -11.21 -2.05
CA PRO A 60 10.60 -10.63 -3.38
C PRO A 60 10.53 -9.08 -3.36
N PHE A 61 10.59 -8.46 -2.18
CA PHE A 61 10.53 -7.02 -1.95
C PHE A 61 11.41 -6.65 -0.76
N PRO A 62 11.84 -5.38 -0.64
CA PRO A 62 12.64 -4.92 0.48
C PRO A 62 11.81 -4.95 1.76
N VAL A 63 12.47 -5.28 2.87
CA VAL A 63 11.88 -5.27 4.20
C VAL A 63 12.61 -4.27 5.08
N GLU A 64 11.92 -3.70 6.06
CA GLU A 64 12.53 -2.83 7.06
C GLU A 64 13.49 -3.65 7.94
N ASP A 65 14.70 -3.12 8.15
CA ASP A 65 15.67 -3.69 9.09
C ASP A 65 15.11 -3.57 10.52
N ARG A 66 14.69 -4.69 11.11
CA ARG A 66 14.21 -4.72 12.51
C ARG A 66 14.38 -6.06 13.20
N THR A 67 14.47 -6.00 14.52
CA THR A 67 14.48 -7.14 15.43
C THR A 67 13.20 -7.13 16.28
N VAL A 68 12.46 -8.23 16.27
CA VAL A 68 11.23 -8.40 17.07
C VAL A 68 11.40 -9.61 17.98
N LEU A 69 11.16 -9.41 19.28
CA LEU A 69 11.16 -10.46 20.30
C LEU A 69 9.84 -10.37 21.04
N ASP A 70 8.98 -11.36 20.86
CA ASP A 70 7.60 -11.35 21.35
C ASP A 70 7.09 -12.80 21.50
N GLU A 71 5.92 -12.99 22.10
CA GLU A 71 5.24 -14.29 22.21
C GLU A 71 4.80 -14.85 20.86
N THR A 72 4.64 -13.99 19.85
CA THR A 72 4.22 -14.36 18.49
C THR A 72 5.13 -13.74 17.42
N PHE A 73 5.19 -14.37 16.25
CA PHE A 73 6.01 -13.86 15.15
C PHE A 73 5.41 -12.60 14.52
N ALA A 74 6.27 -11.67 14.09
CA ALA A 74 5.89 -10.58 13.20
C ALA A 74 5.59 -11.12 11.79
N THR A 75 4.32 -11.41 11.51
CA THR A 75 3.90 -12.08 10.27
C THR A 75 3.54 -11.14 9.12
N ARG A 76 3.64 -9.81 9.29
CA ARG A 76 3.22 -8.83 8.28
C ARG A 76 3.84 -9.10 6.90
N GLU A 77 5.15 -9.34 6.85
CA GLU A 77 5.87 -9.60 5.61
C GLU A 77 5.54 -10.97 5.02
N LEU A 78 5.27 -11.98 5.87
CA LEU A 78 4.80 -13.30 5.43
C LEU A 78 3.41 -13.21 4.80
N VAL A 79 2.51 -12.45 5.42
CA VAL A 79 1.16 -12.18 4.89
C VAL A 79 1.28 -11.42 3.56
N ARG A 80 2.12 -10.38 3.50
CA ARG A 80 2.40 -9.65 2.26
C ARG A 80 2.93 -10.55 1.14
N ALA A 81 3.91 -11.41 1.44
CA ALA A 81 4.45 -12.36 0.47
C ALA A 81 3.41 -13.40 0.01
N ARG A 82 2.57 -13.88 0.94
CA ARG A 82 1.52 -14.87 0.66
C ARG A 82 0.36 -14.31 -0.14
N LEU A 83 -0.04 -13.08 0.13
CA LEU A 83 -1.13 -12.42 -0.59
C LEU A 83 -0.76 -12.15 -2.05
N GLY A 84 0.52 -12.31 -2.42
CA GLY A 84 1.02 -11.98 -3.74
C GLY A 84 0.95 -10.47 -3.96
N SER A 85 1.61 -10.03 -5.03
CA SER A 85 1.53 -8.66 -5.53
C SER A 85 0.09 -8.17 -5.52
N VAL A 86 -0.27 -7.29 -4.57
CA VAL A 86 -1.58 -6.64 -4.55
C VAL A 86 -1.52 -5.59 -5.64
N ASP A 87 -2.10 -5.92 -6.78
CA ASP A 87 -2.31 -4.97 -7.86
C ASP A 87 -3.52 -4.08 -7.52
N TYR A 88 -3.28 -2.77 -7.47
CA TYR A 88 -4.30 -1.78 -7.20
C TYR A 88 -3.99 -0.45 -7.90
N HIS A 89 -4.97 0.44 -7.88
CA HIS A 89 -4.88 1.75 -8.48
C HIS A 89 -5.19 2.82 -7.45
N VAL A 90 -4.51 3.96 -7.57
CA VAL A 90 -4.76 5.13 -6.72
C VAL A 90 -5.34 6.23 -7.60
N LEU A 91 -6.60 6.60 -7.33
CA LEU A 91 -7.25 7.74 -7.96
C LEU A 91 -7.05 8.96 -7.07
N VAL A 92 -6.12 9.85 -7.44
CA VAL A 92 -5.99 11.14 -6.79
C VAL A 92 -6.99 12.10 -7.42
N LEU A 93 -8.01 12.49 -6.65
CA LEU A 93 -9.12 13.31 -7.12
C LEU A 93 -9.07 14.71 -6.49
N SER A 94 -9.06 15.73 -7.35
CA SER A 94 -9.25 17.12 -6.97
C SER A 94 -10.43 17.74 -7.70
N ARG A 95 -10.68 19.02 -7.42
CA ARG A 95 -11.71 19.80 -8.09
C ARG A 95 -11.44 19.92 -9.59
N ASP A 96 -10.19 20.17 -9.97
CA ASP A 96 -9.85 20.61 -11.32
C ASP A 96 -9.39 19.45 -12.20
N LYS A 97 -8.86 18.39 -11.60
CA LYS A 97 -8.36 17.22 -12.33
C LYS A 97 -8.37 15.95 -11.48
N ALA A 98 -8.13 14.83 -12.13
CA ALA A 98 -7.88 13.56 -11.47
C ALA A 98 -6.69 12.84 -12.09
N HIS A 99 -5.88 12.20 -11.26
CA HIS A 99 -4.77 11.35 -11.67
C HIS A 99 -5.08 9.91 -11.28
N LEU A 100 -4.72 8.96 -12.14
CA LEU A 100 -4.89 7.54 -11.85
C LEU A 100 -3.54 6.85 -11.96
N PHE A 101 -3.09 6.29 -10.85
CA PHE A 101 -1.81 5.58 -10.77
C PHE A 101 -2.02 4.09 -10.65
N HIS A 102 -1.10 3.32 -11.24
CA HIS A 102 -0.99 1.89 -11.03
C HIS A 102 0.04 1.62 -9.93
N ALA A 103 -0.32 0.80 -8.96
CA ALA A 103 0.52 0.44 -7.85
C ALA A 103 0.47 -1.07 -7.62
N VAL A 104 1.62 -1.61 -7.18
CA VAL A 104 1.74 -3.00 -6.78
C VAL A 104 2.42 -3.01 -5.41
N ASP A 105 1.72 -3.55 -4.42
CA ASP A 105 2.14 -3.56 -3.01
C ASP A 105 2.43 -2.16 -2.43
N ASP A 106 3.70 -1.79 -2.24
CA ASP A 106 4.16 -0.48 -1.77
C ASP A 106 4.85 0.33 -2.87
N ARG A 107 4.83 -0.16 -4.11
CA ARG A 107 5.47 0.47 -5.26
C ARG A 107 4.44 1.13 -6.15
N LEU A 108 4.60 2.43 -6.36
CA LEU A 108 3.90 3.15 -7.41
C LEU A 108 4.60 2.87 -8.75
N LEU A 109 3.94 2.14 -9.67
CA LEU A 109 4.50 1.84 -10.98
C LEU A 109 4.45 3.05 -11.91
N GLY A 110 3.46 3.92 -11.72
CA GLY A 110 3.35 5.19 -12.42
C GLY A 110 1.91 5.57 -12.77
N GLU A 111 1.77 6.72 -13.43
CA GLU A 111 0.47 7.21 -13.88
C GLU A 111 -0.01 6.49 -15.15
N LEU A 112 -1.25 6.00 -15.14
CA LEU A 112 -1.88 5.39 -16.31
C LEU A 112 -2.11 6.43 -17.41
N LYS A 113 -1.45 6.27 -18.56
CA LYS A 113 -1.55 7.21 -19.68
C LYS A 113 -2.77 6.93 -20.58
N GLY A 114 -3.10 7.93 -21.40
CA GLY A 114 -4.16 7.85 -22.41
C GLY A 114 -5.57 8.07 -21.83
N GLY A 115 -5.74 9.10 -21.00
CA GLY A 115 -7.01 9.41 -20.33
C GLY A 115 -6.81 10.08 -18.97
N PHE A 116 -5.62 9.89 -18.39
CA PHE A 116 -5.16 10.60 -17.20
C PHE A 116 -3.86 11.39 -17.48
N PRO A 117 -3.69 12.59 -16.89
CA PRO A 117 -4.64 13.27 -16.00
C PRO A 117 -5.96 13.63 -16.69
N PHE A 118 -7.07 13.43 -15.97
CA PHE A 118 -8.42 13.69 -16.43
C PHE A 118 -8.84 15.09 -15.97
N GLU A 119 -8.92 16.01 -16.91
CA GLU A 119 -9.24 17.41 -16.64
C GLU A 119 -10.76 17.61 -16.45
N ASN A 120 -11.15 18.40 -15.44
CA ASN A 120 -12.53 18.78 -15.20
C ASN A 120 -12.99 19.84 -16.21
N LYS A 121 -13.57 19.36 -17.33
CA LYS A 121 -14.13 20.23 -18.39
C LYS A 121 -15.51 20.81 -18.04
N TYR A 122 -16.10 20.38 -16.93
CA TYR A 122 -17.41 20.85 -16.47
C TYR A 122 -17.32 22.05 -15.53
N TRP A 123 -16.10 22.39 -15.11
CA TRP A 123 -15.81 23.60 -14.34
C TRP A 123 -15.76 24.82 -15.27
N THR A 124 -16.67 25.78 -15.06
CA THR A 124 -16.69 27.05 -15.79
C THR A 124 -16.64 28.22 -14.80
N SER A 125 -15.76 29.20 -15.02
CA SER A 125 -15.73 30.46 -14.27
C SER A 125 -16.80 31.47 -14.72
N ASN A 126 -17.68 31.07 -15.63
CA ASN A 126 -18.63 31.96 -16.27
C ASN A 126 -19.84 32.20 -15.36
N ALA A 127 -19.92 33.39 -14.77
CA ALA A 127 -20.85 33.73 -13.70
C ALA A 127 -22.32 33.42 -14.01
N ASP A 128 -22.75 33.56 -15.27
CA ASP A 128 -24.14 33.42 -15.68
C ASP A 128 -24.69 31.97 -15.64
N LEU A 129 -23.81 30.96 -15.74
CA LEU A 129 -24.19 29.53 -15.67
C LEU A 129 -24.11 28.94 -14.26
N VAL A 130 -23.45 29.65 -13.33
CA VAL A 130 -23.07 29.17 -12.00
C VAL A 130 -23.99 29.72 -10.89
N THR A 131 -24.89 30.66 -11.23
CA THR A 131 -25.72 31.42 -10.28
C THR A 131 -26.80 30.63 -9.54
N THR A 132 -27.07 29.37 -9.91
CA THR A 132 -28.03 28.52 -9.20
C THR A 132 -27.35 27.27 -8.62
N SER A 133 -27.61 26.97 -7.35
CA SER A 133 -27.04 25.81 -6.65
C SER A 133 -27.32 24.49 -7.38
N LYS A 134 -28.46 24.38 -8.09
CA LYS A 134 -28.82 23.22 -8.90
C LYS A 134 -27.93 23.02 -10.14
N GLY A 135 -27.41 24.11 -10.72
CA GLY A 135 -26.51 24.06 -11.88
C GLY A 135 -25.14 23.51 -11.52
N GLN A 136 -24.58 23.97 -10.39
CA GLN A 136 -23.29 23.49 -9.86
C GLN A 136 -23.35 21.99 -9.51
N ASP A 137 -24.43 21.56 -8.87
CA ASP A 137 -24.61 20.17 -8.42
C ASP A 137 -24.68 19.20 -9.62
N ASN A 138 -25.35 19.62 -10.70
CA ASN A 138 -25.44 18.84 -11.93
C ASN A 138 -24.08 18.76 -12.66
N GLN A 139 -23.28 19.83 -12.66
CA GLN A 139 -21.94 19.85 -13.26
C GLN A 139 -20.96 18.93 -12.52
N ALA A 140 -20.93 19.01 -11.18
CA ALA A 140 -20.08 18.14 -10.36
C ALA A 140 -20.42 16.66 -10.57
N ARG A 141 -21.73 16.33 -10.60
CA ARG A 141 -22.19 14.97 -10.87
C ARG A 141 -21.78 14.49 -12.27
N GLN A 142 -21.88 15.35 -13.29
CA GLN A 142 -21.44 15.00 -14.65
C GLN A 142 -19.94 14.75 -14.73
N TYR A 143 -19.14 15.56 -14.05
CA TYR A 143 -17.70 15.35 -13.92
C TYR A 143 -17.39 14.00 -13.29
N TYR A 144 -17.97 13.70 -12.12
CA TYR A 144 -17.72 12.44 -11.42
C TYR A 144 -18.18 11.22 -12.21
N LEU A 145 -19.32 11.30 -12.91
CA LEU A 145 -19.78 10.21 -13.77
C LEU A 145 -18.84 9.99 -14.96
N ALA A 146 -18.35 11.06 -15.58
CA ALA A 146 -17.39 10.96 -16.67
C ALA A 146 -16.05 10.38 -16.19
N LEU A 147 -15.59 10.81 -15.02
CA LEU A 147 -14.39 10.30 -14.38
C LEU A 147 -14.53 8.81 -14.04
N HIS A 148 -15.65 8.39 -13.45
CA HIS A 148 -15.92 6.98 -13.16
C HIS A 148 -15.83 6.10 -14.42
N ARG A 149 -16.43 6.55 -15.53
CA ARG A 149 -16.34 5.85 -16.82
C ARG A 149 -14.90 5.74 -17.32
N ALA A 150 -14.13 6.83 -17.22
CA ALA A 150 -12.71 6.84 -17.61
C ALA A 150 -11.88 5.89 -16.74
N VAL A 151 -12.18 5.79 -15.43
CA VAL A 151 -11.55 4.81 -14.54
C VAL A 151 -11.91 3.40 -14.99
N GLN A 152 -13.19 3.08 -15.15
CA GLN A 152 -13.63 1.74 -15.57
C GLN A 152 -13.04 1.31 -16.91
N GLU A 153 -12.96 2.22 -17.89
CA GLU A 153 -12.32 1.94 -19.18
C GLU A 153 -10.85 1.55 -19.03
N LYS A 154 -10.16 2.12 -18.04
CA LYS A 154 -8.73 1.85 -17.80
C LYS A 154 -8.45 0.61 -16.98
N VAL A 155 -9.23 0.36 -15.94
CA VAL A 155 -8.90 -0.68 -14.95
C VAL A 155 -9.84 -1.89 -15.02
N GLY A 156 -11.00 -1.75 -15.68
CA GLY A 156 -12.01 -2.79 -15.78
C GLY A 156 -12.88 -2.93 -14.52
N ASP A 157 -13.83 -3.87 -14.58
CA ASP A 157 -14.91 -3.99 -13.58
C ASP A 157 -14.51 -4.69 -12.27
N HIS A 158 -13.32 -5.27 -12.20
CA HIS A 158 -12.84 -6.07 -11.06
C HIS A 158 -11.58 -5.47 -10.42
N ALA A 159 -11.22 -4.25 -10.80
CA ALA A 159 -10.05 -3.58 -10.26
C ALA A 159 -10.25 -3.16 -8.80
N ARG A 160 -9.12 -2.95 -8.12
CA ARG A 160 -9.06 -2.36 -6.79
C ARG A 160 -8.60 -0.92 -6.92
N VAL A 161 -9.46 0.02 -6.60
CA VAL A 161 -9.19 1.47 -6.67
C VAL A 161 -9.32 2.06 -5.27
N VAL A 162 -8.27 2.73 -4.82
CA VAL A 162 -8.29 3.58 -3.61
C VAL A 162 -8.44 5.03 -4.08
N VAL A 163 -9.43 5.74 -3.53
CA VAL A 163 -9.65 7.15 -3.84
C VAL A 163 -8.87 8.00 -2.84
N ALA A 164 -8.04 8.91 -3.32
CA ALA A 164 -7.30 9.85 -2.49
C ALA A 164 -7.80 11.26 -2.80
N CYS A 165 -8.58 11.84 -1.88
CA CYS A 165 -9.16 13.17 -2.07
C CYS A 165 -9.46 13.86 -0.73
N THR A 166 -9.85 15.12 -0.78
CA THR A 166 -10.47 15.76 0.38
C THR A 166 -11.86 15.16 0.63
N GLY A 167 -12.32 15.13 1.88
CA GLY A 167 -13.65 14.62 2.23
C GLY A 167 -14.80 15.29 1.47
N GLU A 168 -14.61 16.53 1.01
CA GLU A 168 -15.58 17.26 0.17
C GLU A 168 -15.89 16.56 -1.17
N HIS A 169 -14.96 15.76 -1.70
CA HIS A 169 -15.11 15.09 -3.00
C HIS A 169 -15.43 13.60 -2.88
N HIS A 170 -15.15 12.98 -1.73
CA HIS A 170 -15.24 11.53 -1.55
C HIS A 170 -16.68 11.00 -1.72
N THR A 171 -17.61 11.47 -0.88
CA THR A 171 -19.00 10.98 -0.90
C THR A 171 -19.72 11.31 -2.21
N PRO A 172 -19.66 12.55 -2.74
CA PRO A 172 -20.32 12.88 -4.01
C PRO A 172 -19.79 12.07 -5.20
N TYR A 173 -18.50 11.74 -5.21
CA TYR A 173 -17.92 10.90 -6.25
C TYR A 173 -18.45 9.46 -6.20
N LEU A 174 -18.45 8.82 -5.03
CA LEU A 174 -18.94 7.45 -4.88
C LEU A 174 -20.42 7.33 -5.23
N GLU A 175 -21.25 8.30 -4.83
CA GLU A 175 -22.67 8.34 -5.21
C GLU A 175 -22.86 8.47 -6.72
N ALA A 176 -22.10 9.35 -7.38
CA ALA A 176 -22.14 9.50 -8.83
C ALA A 176 -21.64 8.26 -9.58
N ALA A 177 -20.67 7.55 -8.99
CA ALA A 177 -20.15 6.27 -9.47
C ALA A 177 -21.06 5.07 -9.12
N GLY A 178 -22.23 5.31 -8.52
CA GLY A 178 -23.20 4.26 -8.18
C GLY A 178 -22.71 3.28 -7.13
N ASN A 179 -21.77 3.68 -6.26
CA ASN A 179 -21.13 2.82 -5.26
C ASN A 179 -20.53 1.54 -5.86
N SER A 180 -19.84 1.69 -6.99
CA SER A 180 -19.18 0.56 -7.64
C SER A 180 -18.19 -0.15 -6.73
N ALA A 181 -18.21 -1.48 -6.75
CA ALA A 181 -17.38 -2.34 -5.90
C ALA A 181 -15.87 -2.21 -6.17
N ILE A 182 -15.47 -1.56 -7.28
CA ILE A 182 -14.07 -1.31 -7.59
C ILE A 182 -13.41 -0.34 -6.60
N TYR A 183 -14.20 0.52 -5.94
CA TYR A 183 -13.69 1.46 -4.94
C TYR A 183 -13.65 0.80 -3.58
N ILE A 184 -12.45 0.46 -3.12
CA ILE A 184 -12.24 -0.39 -1.94
C ILE A 184 -11.80 0.39 -0.70
N GLY A 185 -11.56 1.70 -0.83
CA GLY A 185 -11.10 2.53 0.27
C GLY A 185 -10.87 3.98 -0.12
N HIS A 186 -10.62 4.80 0.89
CA HIS A 186 -10.40 6.23 0.77
C HIS A 186 -9.23 6.70 1.62
N LEU A 187 -8.49 7.69 1.11
CA LEU A 187 -7.43 8.39 1.81
C LEU A 187 -7.78 9.88 1.84
N ASP A 188 -8.01 10.41 3.04
CA ASP A 188 -8.26 11.83 3.25
C ASP A 188 -6.97 12.64 3.11
N GLY A 189 -6.98 13.62 2.21
CA GLY A 189 -5.89 14.58 2.08
C GLY A 189 -5.86 15.28 0.73
N ASN A 190 -5.12 16.39 0.67
CA ASN A 190 -4.75 17.00 -0.61
C ASN A 190 -3.47 16.34 -1.11
N HIS A 191 -3.58 15.54 -2.17
CA HIS A 191 -2.48 14.76 -2.74
C HIS A 191 -2.06 15.25 -4.14
N GLU A 192 -2.39 16.50 -4.50
CA GLU A 192 -1.96 17.12 -5.78
C GLU A 192 -0.49 17.61 -5.81
N ARG A 193 0.32 17.30 -4.81
CA ARG A 193 1.71 17.80 -4.69
C ARG A 193 2.75 16.90 -5.32
#